data_AF-A0A2X4XIS9-F1
#
_entry.id   AF-A0A2X4XIS9-F1
#
_cell.length_a   1.000
_cell.length_b   1.000
_cell.length_c   1.000
_cell.angle_alpha   90.00
_cell.angle_beta   90.00
_cell.angle_gamma   90.00
#
_symmetry.space_group_name_H-M   'P 1'
#
loop_
_entity.id
_entity.type
_entity.pdbx_description
1 polymer ?
#
loop_
_entity_poly.entity_id
_entity_poly.type
_entity_poly.pdbx_seq_one_letter_code
_entity_poly.pdbx_strand_id
1 'polypeptide(L)'
;MKVFNKSEFRLSKLSVCVCSSLFLLSLSYSAEPASCSSSDGQTLICTVKGGIGSWGERIPSIMSGEYGLMNTYDFVEIDASGSAVAAGGVGPRGYGIYVDYSGVLTSKTLLITTNGSGADGIRVNKGEYDFTVAGKLTINSKGTSGDGINVANSNNAGSRVFITGEQAYIESKGGIGVRANLTSNARGNEVHLAKNATIVTLGTGSNTYAGTGIRGVCWRSQ
;
A
#
# COMPACT_ATOMS: atom_id res chain seq x y z
N MET A 1 6.04 43.29 -76.98
CA MET A 1 5.79 42.00 -77.66
C MET A 1 5.71 40.92 -76.56
N LYS A 2 4.63 40.12 -76.54
CA LYS A 2 4.14 39.18 -75.48
C LYS A 2 3.58 39.90 -74.24
N VAL A 3 2.27 40.11 -74.00
CA VAL A 3 1.01 39.32 -74.03
C VAL A 3 0.86 38.29 -72.89
N PHE A 4 -0.30 38.39 -72.21
CA PHE A 4 -0.98 37.46 -71.27
C PHE A 4 -0.57 37.56 -69.78
N ASN A 5 -1.46 37.48 -68.78
CA ASN A 5 -2.91 37.27 -68.76
C ASN A 5 -3.52 37.72 -67.42
N LYS A 6 -4.80 38.09 -67.44
CA LYS A 6 -5.70 38.07 -66.28
C LYS A 6 -5.68 36.65 -65.68
N SER A 7 -5.53 36.53 -64.37
CA SER A 7 -5.90 35.29 -63.67
C SER A 7 -7.00 35.57 -62.66
N GLU A 8 -8.02 34.75 -62.79
CA GLU A 8 -9.30 34.77 -62.10
C GLU A 8 -9.14 34.36 -60.64
N PHE A 9 -9.82 35.06 -59.74
CA PHE A 9 -10.02 34.61 -58.37
C PHE A 9 -11.03 33.44 -58.39
N ARG A 10 -10.53 32.21 -58.41
CA ARG A 10 -11.38 31.02 -58.23
C ARG A 10 -11.55 30.72 -56.75
N LEU A 11 -12.81 30.76 -56.28
CA LEU A 11 -13.22 30.19 -55.00
C LEU A 11 -12.81 28.71 -54.96
N SER A 12 -11.88 28.37 -54.07
CA SER A 12 -11.61 26.98 -53.72
C SER A 12 -12.41 26.60 -52.47
N LYS A 13 -13.03 25.42 -52.56
CA LYS A 13 -13.99 24.86 -51.62
C LYS A 13 -13.35 24.68 -50.24
N LEU A 14 -13.87 25.37 -49.23
CA LEU A 14 -13.56 25.11 -47.83
C LEU A 14 -14.14 23.72 -47.47
N SER A 15 -13.30 22.70 -47.43
CA SER A 15 -13.67 21.42 -46.81
C SER A 15 -13.50 21.57 -45.31
N VAL A 16 -14.62 21.71 -44.59
CA VAL A 16 -14.65 21.68 -43.12
C VAL A 16 -14.41 20.23 -42.71
N CYS A 17 -13.16 19.93 -42.31
CA CYS A 17 -12.85 18.69 -41.62
C CYS A 17 -13.40 18.82 -40.18
N VAL A 18 -14.59 18.30 -39.95
CA VAL A 18 -15.09 18.10 -38.58
C VAL A 18 -14.30 16.92 -38.01
N CYS A 19 -13.18 17.23 -37.37
CA CYS A 19 -12.55 16.31 -36.44
C CYS A 19 -13.51 16.14 -35.26
N SER A 20 -14.44 15.19 -35.38
CA SER A 20 -15.14 14.63 -34.23
C SER A 20 -14.12 13.90 -33.38
N SER A 21 -13.35 14.65 -32.57
CA SER A 21 -12.66 14.07 -31.43
C SER A 21 -13.76 13.63 -30.47
N LEU A 22 -14.13 12.36 -30.59
CA LEU A 22 -14.71 11.61 -29.49
C LEU A 22 -13.71 11.74 -28.34
N PHE A 23 -13.92 12.75 -27.49
CA PHE A 23 -13.21 12.89 -26.24
C PHE A 23 -13.73 11.75 -25.37
N LEU A 24 -13.14 10.57 -25.54
CA LEU A 24 -13.07 9.57 -24.50
C LEU A 24 -12.32 10.24 -23.36
N LEU A 25 -13.09 10.89 -22.47
CA LEU A 25 -12.64 11.24 -21.13
C LEU A 25 -12.24 9.93 -20.46
N SER A 26 -11.00 9.51 -20.71
CA SER A 26 -10.29 8.63 -19.81
C SER A 26 -10.11 9.44 -18.54
N LEU A 27 -11.06 9.29 -17.62
CA LEU A 27 -10.91 9.70 -16.22
C LEU A 27 -9.73 8.89 -15.67
N SER A 28 -8.54 9.45 -15.83
CA SER A 28 -7.34 8.98 -15.18
C SER A 28 -7.47 9.41 -13.73
N TYR A 29 -8.08 8.55 -12.90
CA TYR A 29 -8.14 8.74 -11.46
C TYR A 29 -6.70 8.63 -10.93
N SER A 30 -6.06 9.79 -10.71
CA SER A 30 -4.81 9.85 -9.97
C SER A 30 -5.13 9.52 -8.52
N ALA A 31 -4.53 8.46 -7.97
CA ALA A 31 -4.46 8.32 -6.53
C ALA A 31 -3.79 9.57 -5.97
N GLU A 32 -4.39 10.20 -4.95
CA GLU A 32 -3.62 11.13 -4.15
C GLU A 32 -2.54 10.33 -3.41
N PRO A 33 -1.26 10.73 -3.43
CA PRO A 33 -0.24 10.09 -2.62
C PRO A 33 -0.53 10.26 -1.12
N ALA A 34 0.11 9.47 -0.28
CA ALA A 34 0.06 9.70 1.17
C ALA A 34 0.53 11.13 1.49
N SER A 35 -0.20 11.87 2.32
CA SER A 35 0.20 13.22 2.72
C SER A 35 1.02 13.13 4.00
N CYS A 36 2.32 13.45 3.94
CA CYS A 36 3.20 13.44 5.10
C CYS A 36 3.63 14.86 5.48
N SER A 37 3.62 15.18 6.77
CA SER A 37 4.08 16.46 7.30
C SER A 37 4.76 16.30 8.66
N SER A 38 5.56 17.30 9.02
CA SER A 38 6.23 17.38 10.31
C SER A 38 6.10 18.80 10.86
N SER A 39 5.94 18.93 12.18
CA SER A 39 5.84 20.22 12.86
C SER A 39 6.97 20.47 13.86
N ASP A 40 7.71 19.43 14.24
CA ASP A 40 8.73 19.43 15.30
C ASP A 40 10.12 19.00 14.80
N GLY A 41 10.24 18.62 13.52
CA GLY A 41 11.49 18.15 12.90
C GLY A 41 11.96 16.76 13.36
N GLN A 42 11.22 16.08 14.25
CA GLN A 42 11.55 14.75 14.79
C GLN A 42 10.49 13.70 14.44
N THR A 43 9.25 14.14 14.30
CA THR A 43 8.08 13.31 14.02
C THR A 43 7.57 13.58 12.63
N LEU A 44 7.41 12.52 11.83
CA LEU A 44 6.71 12.55 10.55
C LEU A 44 5.32 11.93 10.73
N ILE A 45 4.28 12.69 10.42
CA ILE A 45 2.90 12.22 10.43
C ILE A 45 2.45 12.07 8.98
N CYS A 46 2.17 10.84 8.58
CA CYS A 46 1.67 10.47 7.28
C CYS A 46 0.19 10.08 7.38
N THR A 47 -0.65 10.79 6.64
CA THR A 47 -2.07 10.47 6.50
C THR A 47 -2.31 9.80 5.15
N VAL A 48 -2.89 8.61 5.20
CA VAL A 48 -3.33 7.82 4.05
C VAL A 48 -4.85 7.82 4.05
N LYS A 49 -5.45 8.77 3.33
CA LYS A 49 -6.91 8.87 3.18
C LYS A 49 -7.33 8.41 1.79
N GLY A 50 -8.39 7.61 1.72
CA GLY A 50 -9.10 7.41 0.47
C GLY A 50 -10.49 6.80 0.67
N GLY A 51 -11.25 6.76 -0.43
CA GLY A 51 -12.64 6.30 -0.46
C GLY A 51 -12.78 4.78 -0.47
N ILE A 52 -14.02 4.30 -0.64
CA ILE A 52 -14.30 2.90 -0.95
C ILE A 52 -14.01 2.70 -2.43
N GLY A 53 -12.84 2.16 -2.75
CA GLY A 53 -12.45 1.92 -4.13
C GLY A 53 -13.40 0.93 -4.81
N SER A 54 -14.19 1.41 -5.77
CA SER A 54 -14.78 0.55 -6.80
C SER A 54 -13.75 0.27 -7.90
N TRP A 55 -13.93 -0.81 -8.67
CA TRP A 55 -13.02 -1.30 -9.72
C TRP A 55 -12.21 -0.18 -10.41
N GLY A 56 -10.92 -0.09 -10.10
CA GLY A 56 -9.99 0.85 -10.75
C GLY A 56 -9.48 2.00 -9.87
N GLU A 57 -10.07 2.28 -8.72
CA GLU A 57 -9.55 3.31 -7.81
C GLU A 57 -8.33 2.82 -7.03
N ARG A 58 -7.18 3.46 -7.25
CA ARG A 58 -5.99 3.29 -6.41
C ARG A 58 -6.17 4.15 -5.16
N ILE A 59 -6.26 3.51 -4.00
CA ILE A 59 -6.31 4.22 -2.71
C ILE A 59 -4.86 4.33 -2.22
N PRO A 60 -4.39 5.50 -1.75
CA PRO A 60 -3.00 5.65 -1.31
C PRO A 60 -2.57 4.61 -0.30
N SER A 61 -1.26 4.40 -0.24
CA SER A 61 -0.56 3.68 0.82
C SER A 61 0.86 4.25 0.84
N ILE A 62 1.57 4.13 1.96
CA ILE A 62 3.01 4.38 1.96
C ILE A 62 3.69 3.28 1.16
N MET A 63 4.59 3.64 0.25
CA MET A 63 5.31 2.74 -0.64
C MET A 63 6.81 3.00 -0.57
N SER A 64 7.58 2.30 -1.39
CA SER A 64 9.05 2.40 -1.38
C SER A 64 9.61 3.80 -1.71
N GLY A 65 8.86 4.62 -2.44
CA GLY A 65 9.25 6.00 -2.75
C GLY A 65 9.35 6.90 -1.52
N GLU A 66 8.58 6.61 -0.47
CA GLU A 66 8.53 7.42 0.75
C GLU A 66 9.56 7.00 1.81
N TYR A 67 10.18 5.82 1.70
CA TYR A 67 11.08 5.28 2.73
C TYR A 67 12.28 6.20 3.01
N GLY A 68 12.82 6.84 1.96
CA GLY A 68 13.92 7.78 2.10
C GLY A 68 13.58 8.98 3.00
N LEU A 69 12.37 9.53 2.86
CA LEU A 69 11.87 10.59 3.72
C LEU A 69 11.61 10.09 5.14
N MET A 70 10.93 8.94 5.30
CA MET A 70 10.63 8.38 6.61
C MET A 70 11.90 8.12 7.43
N ASN A 71 12.98 7.70 6.78
CA ASN A 71 14.26 7.42 7.42
C ASN A 71 15.02 8.66 7.90
N THR A 72 14.58 9.88 7.56
CA THR A 72 15.15 11.11 8.13
C THR A 72 14.54 11.49 9.48
N TYR A 73 13.49 10.79 9.92
CA TYR A 73 12.77 11.08 11.16
C TYR A 73 12.94 9.95 12.18
N ASP A 74 13.02 10.33 13.45
CA ASP A 74 13.12 9.38 14.56
C ASP A 74 11.77 8.68 14.82
N PHE A 75 10.68 9.43 14.67
CA PHE A 75 9.32 8.95 14.92
C PHE A 75 8.50 9.10 13.64
N VAL A 76 7.86 8.01 13.22
CA VAL A 76 6.96 8.03 12.07
C VAL A 76 5.61 7.48 12.50
N GLU A 77 4.56 8.26 12.26
CA GLU A 77 3.17 7.88 12.49
C GLU A 77 2.44 7.82 11.15
N ILE A 78 1.76 6.71 10.89
CA ILE A 78 0.93 6.49 9.72
C ILE A 78 -0.51 6.29 10.19
N ASP A 79 -1.41 7.18 9.78
CA ASP A 79 -2.86 6.99 9.95
C ASP A 79 -3.51 6.72 8.59
N ALA A 80 -3.98 5.49 8.42
CA ALA A 80 -4.59 5.02 7.18
C ALA A 80 -6.08 4.69 7.37
N SER A 81 -6.94 5.32 6.58
CA SER A 81 -8.39 5.18 6.71
C SER A 81 -9.11 4.65 5.46
N GLY A 82 -8.38 4.38 4.38
CA GLY A 82 -8.97 3.85 3.14
C GLY A 82 -9.39 2.38 3.24
N SER A 83 -10.48 1.98 2.58
CA SER A 83 -10.98 0.59 2.61
C SER A 83 -10.47 -0.25 1.43
N ALA A 84 -9.93 -1.43 1.71
CA ALA A 84 -9.54 -2.40 0.70
C ALA A 84 -10.71 -3.31 0.31
N VAL A 85 -11.36 -3.02 -0.82
CA VAL A 85 -12.38 -3.90 -1.41
C VAL A 85 -11.69 -5.01 -2.20
N ALA A 86 -12.16 -6.26 -2.08
CA ALA A 86 -11.65 -7.42 -2.82
C ALA A 86 -12.17 -7.46 -4.27
N ALA A 87 -11.73 -6.53 -5.12
CA ALA A 87 -11.95 -6.58 -6.57
C ALA A 87 -10.62 -6.90 -7.28
N GLY A 88 -10.62 -7.79 -8.28
CA GLY A 88 -9.41 -8.35 -8.91
C GLY A 88 -8.41 -7.31 -9.40
N GLY A 89 -7.12 -7.53 -9.13
CA GLY A 89 -6.00 -6.70 -9.63
C GLY A 89 -5.35 -5.83 -8.56
N VAL A 90 -4.23 -6.33 -8.03
CA VAL A 90 -3.49 -5.87 -6.84
C VAL A 90 -2.81 -4.49 -7.02
N GLY A 91 -3.17 -3.54 -6.17
CA GLY A 91 -2.56 -2.22 -6.04
C GLY A 91 -2.64 -1.72 -4.58
N PRO A 92 -2.12 -0.52 -4.26
CA PRO A 92 -2.29 0.09 -2.94
C PRO A 92 -3.78 0.32 -2.66
N ARG A 93 -4.24 -0.03 -1.46
CA ARG A 93 -5.67 -0.05 -1.09
C ARG A 93 -5.93 0.54 0.31
N GLY A 94 -5.27 1.63 0.67
CA GLY A 94 -5.44 2.21 2.00
C GLY A 94 -4.74 1.43 3.10
N TYR A 95 -3.75 0.61 2.74
CA TYR A 95 -2.87 -0.02 3.71
C TYR A 95 -2.02 1.05 4.40
N GLY A 96 -1.54 0.76 5.61
CA GLY A 96 -0.53 1.63 6.24
C GLY A 96 0.71 1.70 5.34
N ILE A 97 1.34 0.55 5.12
CA ILE A 97 2.44 0.36 4.17
C ILE A 97 2.06 -0.71 3.16
N TYR A 98 2.21 -0.38 1.88
CA TYR A 98 2.15 -1.31 0.76
C TYR A 98 3.57 -1.55 0.23
N VAL A 99 4.11 -2.73 0.52
CA VAL A 99 5.45 -3.12 0.09
C VAL A 99 5.43 -3.47 -1.39
N ASP A 100 6.00 -2.58 -2.20
CA ASP A 100 6.12 -2.70 -3.65
C ASP A 100 7.57 -2.77 -4.15
N TYR A 101 8.53 -2.71 -3.23
CA TYR A 101 9.95 -2.92 -3.45
C TYR A 101 10.63 -3.32 -2.14
N SER A 102 11.77 -4.02 -2.21
CA SER A 102 12.58 -4.35 -1.03
C SER A 102 13.14 -3.08 -0.38
N GLY A 103 13.17 -3.02 0.94
CA GLY A 103 13.63 -1.81 1.62
C GLY A 103 13.69 -1.94 3.14
N VAL A 104 14.28 -0.92 3.76
CA VAL A 104 14.47 -0.85 5.21
C VAL A 104 13.96 0.49 5.71
N LEU A 105 13.10 0.44 6.73
CA LEU A 105 12.75 1.61 7.55
C LEU A 105 13.62 1.64 8.80
N THR A 106 14.33 2.74 8.99
CA THR A 106 15.32 2.93 10.06
C THR A 106 14.89 3.92 11.13
N SER A 107 13.66 4.46 11.05
CA SER A 107 13.10 5.29 12.13
C SER A 107 13.14 4.54 13.45
N LYS A 108 13.39 5.24 14.57
CA LYS A 108 13.46 4.61 15.91
C LYS A 108 12.12 4.01 16.32
N THR A 109 11.03 4.71 15.98
CA THR A 109 9.66 4.24 16.21
C THR A 109 8.83 4.40 14.95
N LEU A 110 8.06 3.36 14.64
CA LEU A 110 7.05 3.36 13.59
C LEU A 110 5.69 3.00 14.21
N LEU A 111 4.75 3.92 14.16
CA LEU A 111 3.37 3.71 14.56
C LEU A 111 2.48 3.67 13.32
N ILE A 112 1.67 2.63 13.18
CA ILE A 112 0.71 2.46 12.10
C ILE A 112 -0.67 2.24 12.69
N THR A 113 -1.63 3.07 12.32
CA THR A 113 -3.05 2.88 12.61
C THR A 113 -3.80 2.67 11.31
N THR A 114 -4.58 1.60 11.21
CA THR A 114 -5.46 1.37 10.06
C THR A 114 -6.92 1.27 10.50
N ASN A 115 -7.82 1.97 9.83
CA ASN A 115 -9.24 2.03 10.19
C ASN A 115 -10.17 1.47 9.10
N GLY A 116 -9.72 1.41 7.85
CA GLY A 116 -10.55 0.96 6.74
C GLY A 116 -10.79 -0.55 6.72
N SER A 117 -11.91 -0.98 6.13
CA SER A 117 -12.19 -2.42 5.98
C SER A 117 -11.14 -3.08 5.09
N GLY A 118 -10.57 -4.21 5.51
CA GLY A 118 -9.50 -4.93 4.80
C GLY A 118 -8.15 -4.18 4.75
N ALA A 119 -8.03 -3.04 5.44
CA ALA A 119 -6.81 -2.25 5.46
C ALA A 119 -5.79 -2.88 6.44
N ASP A 120 -4.84 -3.62 5.87
CA ASP A 120 -3.71 -4.16 6.61
C ASP A 120 -2.71 -3.07 7.02
N GLY A 121 -2.08 -3.22 8.20
CA GLY A 121 -1.02 -2.32 8.65
C GLY A 121 0.18 -2.34 7.70
N ILE A 122 0.73 -3.53 7.45
CA ILE A 122 1.76 -3.77 6.43
C ILE A 122 1.25 -4.85 5.48
N ARG A 123 1.21 -4.54 4.19
CA ARG A 123 0.79 -5.45 3.12
C ARG A 123 1.92 -5.71 2.16
N VAL A 124 2.21 -6.98 1.89
CA VAL A 124 3.01 -7.40 0.73
C VAL A 124 2.10 -8.19 -0.21
N ASN A 125 1.95 -7.72 -1.44
CA ASN A 125 0.94 -8.28 -2.36
C ASN A 125 1.51 -9.00 -3.56
N LYS A 126 2.60 -8.48 -4.14
CA LYS A 126 3.21 -9.00 -5.36
C LYS A 126 4.72 -8.83 -5.26
N GLY A 127 5.48 -9.61 -6.02
CA GLY A 127 6.93 -9.52 -6.07
C GLY A 127 7.63 -10.29 -4.95
N GLU A 128 8.93 -10.51 -5.13
CA GLU A 128 9.80 -11.20 -4.16
C GLU A 128 10.56 -10.16 -3.34
N TYR A 129 9.85 -9.50 -2.42
CA TYR A 129 10.39 -8.37 -1.66
C TYR A 129 10.78 -8.77 -0.25
N ASP A 130 11.89 -8.19 0.20
CA ASP A 130 12.32 -8.21 1.60
C ASP A 130 12.12 -6.81 2.18
N PHE A 131 11.23 -6.72 3.16
CA PHE A 131 10.94 -5.47 3.83
C PHE A 131 11.34 -5.55 5.30
N THR A 132 12.11 -4.58 5.77
CA THR A 132 12.61 -4.55 7.15
C THR A 132 12.16 -3.29 7.88
N VAL A 133 11.71 -3.44 9.12
CA VAL A 133 11.54 -2.33 10.07
C VAL A 133 12.57 -2.52 11.19
N ALA A 134 13.55 -1.63 11.24
CA ALA A 134 14.67 -1.71 12.18
C ALA A 134 14.32 -1.14 13.57
N GLY A 135 13.43 -0.15 13.63
CA GLY A 135 12.96 0.42 14.88
C GLY A 135 11.79 -0.33 15.51
N LYS A 136 11.33 0.18 16.65
CA LYS A 136 10.17 -0.35 17.34
C LYS A 136 8.90 -0.13 16.51
N LEU A 137 8.22 -1.23 16.18
CA LEU A 137 6.96 -1.21 15.43
C LEU A 137 5.75 -1.28 16.37
N THR A 138 4.78 -0.40 16.17
CA THR A 138 3.43 -0.52 16.74
C THR A 138 2.40 -0.49 15.61
N ILE A 139 1.53 -1.49 15.54
CA ILE A 139 0.41 -1.55 14.59
C ILE A 139 -0.90 -1.69 15.36
N ASN A 140 -1.86 -0.83 15.03
CA ASN A 140 -3.23 -0.88 15.50
C ASN A 140 -4.20 -0.95 14.32
N SER A 141 -4.55 -2.17 13.91
CA SER A 141 -5.49 -2.42 12.82
C SER A 141 -6.91 -2.55 13.36
N LYS A 142 -7.70 -1.49 13.22
CA LYS A 142 -9.05 -1.34 13.78
C LYS A 142 -10.16 -1.71 12.78
N GLY A 143 -9.86 -1.68 11.48
CA GLY A 143 -10.83 -1.99 10.43
C GLY A 143 -11.27 -3.45 10.40
N THR A 144 -12.48 -3.70 9.90
CA THR A 144 -13.03 -5.06 9.72
C THR A 144 -12.15 -5.86 8.76
N SER A 145 -11.75 -7.09 9.13
CA SER A 145 -10.84 -7.95 8.34
C SER A 145 -9.44 -7.37 8.05
N GLY A 146 -9.03 -6.25 8.66
CA GLY A 146 -7.68 -5.71 8.49
C GLY A 146 -6.67 -6.46 9.36
N ASP A 147 -5.65 -7.06 8.74
CA ASP A 147 -4.56 -7.73 9.44
C ASP A 147 -3.51 -6.72 9.91
N GLY A 148 -2.72 -7.05 10.93
CA GLY A 148 -1.59 -6.20 11.31
C GLY A 148 -0.48 -6.23 10.25
N ILE A 149 0.01 -7.44 9.95
CA ILE A 149 0.94 -7.73 8.86
C ILE A 149 0.35 -8.83 7.98
N ASN A 150 0.37 -8.66 6.66
CA ASN A 150 -0.13 -9.64 5.71
C ASN A 150 0.80 -9.80 4.51
N VAL A 151 1.49 -10.93 4.47
CA VAL A 151 2.26 -11.36 3.29
C VAL A 151 1.35 -12.23 2.44
N ALA A 152 0.82 -11.65 1.36
CA ALA A 152 -0.16 -12.29 0.49
C ALA A 152 0.47 -13.30 -0.46
N ASN A 153 -0.32 -14.26 -0.91
CA ASN A 153 0.02 -15.10 -2.04
C ASN A 153 -0.68 -14.56 -3.30
N SER A 154 -0.23 -13.40 -3.81
CA SER A 154 -0.63 -12.99 -5.17
C SER A 154 0.50 -13.29 -6.14
N ASN A 155 0.12 -13.82 -7.32
CA ASN A 155 1.03 -14.18 -8.41
C ASN A 155 2.13 -15.19 -8.02
N ASN A 156 1.88 -16.03 -7.01
CA ASN A 156 2.85 -17.02 -6.52
C ASN A 156 4.23 -16.42 -6.16
N ALA A 157 4.24 -15.21 -5.63
CA ALA A 157 5.46 -14.59 -5.13
C ALA A 157 5.78 -15.09 -3.71
N GLY A 158 7.07 -15.09 -3.34
CA GLY A 158 7.55 -15.36 -2.00
C GLY A 158 8.22 -14.14 -1.41
N SER A 159 7.70 -13.59 -0.32
CA SER A 159 8.17 -12.35 0.30
C SER A 159 8.44 -12.53 1.79
N ARG A 160 9.34 -11.69 2.33
CA ARG A 160 9.69 -11.73 3.75
C ARG A 160 9.55 -10.36 4.38
N VAL A 161 8.99 -10.33 5.57
CA VAL A 161 8.93 -9.13 6.41
C VAL A 161 9.75 -9.39 7.67
N PHE A 162 10.69 -8.50 7.95
CA PHE A 162 11.56 -8.56 9.13
C PHE A 162 11.27 -7.38 10.04
N ILE A 163 10.78 -7.63 11.25
CA ILE A 163 10.66 -6.62 12.30
C ILE A 163 11.80 -6.87 13.28
N THR A 164 12.91 -6.16 13.09
CA THR A 164 14.14 -6.39 13.87
C THR A 164 14.22 -5.53 15.13
N GLY A 165 13.41 -4.47 15.22
CA GLY A 165 13.23 -3.72 16.46
C GLY A 165 12.49 -4.54 17.51
N GLU A 166 13.05 -4.61 18.71
CA GLU A 166 12.47 -5.34 19.83
C GLU A 166 11.13 -4.74 20.29
N GLN A 167 10.34 -5.56 20.99
CA GLN A 167 9.08 -5.14 21.63
C GLN A 167 8.04 -4.58 20.64
N ALA A 168 7.98 -5.16 19.44
CA ALA A 168 6.92 -4.85 18.50
C ALA A 168 5.54 -5.14 19.11
N TYR A 169 4.57 -4.27 18.90
CA TYR A 169 3.19 -4.48 19.31
C TYR A 169 2.28 -4.47 18.09
N ILE A 170 1.59 -5.58 17.83
CA ILE A 170 0.74 -5.74 16.65
C ILE A 170 -0.64 -6.18 17.11
N GLU A 171 -1.60 -5.25 17.08
CA GLU A 171 -3.00 -5.52 17.37
C GLU A 171 -3.84 -5.48 16.10
N SER A 172 -4.66 -6.51 15.90
CA SER A 172 -5.73 -6.52 14.89
C SER A 172 -7.08 -6.80 15.55
N LYS A 173 -8.02 -5.88 15.38
CA LYS A 173 -9.39 -5.96 15.92
C LYS A 173 -10.37 -6.68 15.01
N GLY A 174 -10.14 -6.66 13.70
CA GLY A 174 -11.05 -7.25 12.72
C GLY A 174 -10.47 -8.41 11.92
N GLY A 175 -9.15 -8.51 11.82
CA GLY A 175 -8.43 -9.52 11.06
C GLY A 175 -7.54 -10.40 11.96
N ILE A 176 -6.37 -10.74 11.44
CA ILE A 176 -5.31 -11.51 12.11
C ILE A 176 -4.14 -10.58 12.41
N GLY A 177 -3.52 -10.69 13.59
CA GLY A 177 -2.36 -9.86 13.93
C GLY A 177 -1.23 -9.99 12.91
N VAL A 178 -0.77 -11.21 12.63
CA VAL A 178 0.26 -11.49 11.60
C VAL A 178 -0.16 -12.68 10.76
N ARG A 179 -0.16 -12.51 9.43
CA ARG A 179 -0.49 -13.53 8.43
C ARG A 179 0.62 -13.67 7.39
N ALA A 180 1.08 -14.90 7.20
CA ALA A 180 1.84 -15.31 6.03
C ALA A 180 0.99 -16.33 5.25
N ASN A 181 0.57 -15.97 4.03
CA ASN A 181 -0.25 -16.86 3.22
C ASN A 181 0.60 -17.95 2.58
N LEU A 182 0.06 -19.16 2.47
CA LEU A 182 0.75 -20.28 1.83
C LEU A 182 0.94 -19.97 0.34
N THR A 183 2.13 -20.25 -0.16
CA THR A 183 2.54 -20.03 -1.55
C THR A 183 3.23 -21.29 -2.07
N SER A 184 3.15 -21.56 -3.38
CA SER A 184 3.93 -22.63 -4.00
C SER A 184 5.31 -22.15 -4.45
N ASN A 185 5.64 -20.87 -4.23
CA ASN A 185 6.98 -20.36 -4.39
C ASN A 185 7.95 -21.01 -3.39
N ALA A 186 9.08 -21.52 -3.87
CA ALA A 186 10.08 -22.18 -3.03
C ALA A 186 10.70 -21.25 -1.96
N ARG A 187 10.69 -19.93 -2.19
CA ARG A 187 11.12 -18.92 -1.21
C ARG A 187 10.18 -18.82 -0.01
N GLY A 188 8.91 -19.18 -0.19
CA GLY A 188 7.89 -19.07 0.85
C GLY A 188 7.50 -17.62 1.18
N ASN A 189 6.52 -17.49 2.06
CA ASN A 189 6.16 -16.22 2.69
C ASN A 189 6.54 -16.29 4.16
N GLU A 190 7.27 -15.30 4.66
CA GLU A 190 7.79 -15.31 6.03
C GLU A 190 7.57 -13.97 6.72
N VAL A 191 7.32 -14.02 8.03
CA VAL A 191 7.35 -12.84 8.91
C VAL A 191 8.21 -13.18 10.11
N HIS A 192 9.29 -12.43 10.29
CA HIS A 192 10.23 -12.57 11.41
C HIS A 192 10.02 -11.40 12.37
N LEU A 193 9.83 -11.71 13.65
CA LEU A 193 9.67 -10.71 14.70
C LEU A 193 10.80 -10.85 15.72
N ALA A 194 11.38 -9.73 16.14
CA ALA A 194 12.38 -9.67 17.19
C ALA A 194 11.81 -10.02 18.58
N LYS A 195 12.70 -10.04 19.57
CA LYS A 195 12.38 -10.43 20.94
C LYS A 195 11.27 -9.58 21.55
N ASN A 196 10.49 -10.21 22.43
CA ASN A 196 9.40 -9.59 23.19
C ASN A 196 8.28 -8.97 22.33
N ALA A 197 8.11 -9.41 21.08
CA ALA A 197 6.98 -9.01 20.27
C ALA A 197 5.66 -9.50 20.89
N THR A 198 4.65 -8.64 20.89
CA THR A 198 3.29 -8.94 21.35
C THR A 198 2.34 -8.88 20.17
N ILE A 199 1.65 -9.98 19.89
CA ILE A 199 0.65 -10.07 18.83
C ILE A 199 -0.71 -10.30 19.47
N VAL A 200 -1.62 -9.35 19.27
CA VAL A 200 -2.99 -9.41 19.77
C VAL A 200 -3.93 -9.55 18.58
N THR A 201 -4.70 -10.64 18.55
CA THR A 201 -5.76 -10.85 17.55
C THR A 201 -7.09 -10.91 18.26
N LEU A 202 -7.88 -9.84 18.14
CA LEU A 202 -9.22 -9.74 18.72
C LEU A 202 -10.32 -10.01 17.67
N GLY A 203 -9.96 -9.90 16.39
CA GLY A 203 -10.87 -10.14 15.28
C GLY A 203 -11.26 -11.59 15.12
N THR A 204 -12.45 -11.81 14.54
CA THR A 204 -12.91 -13.17 14.29
C THR A 204 -12.03 -13.88 13.28
N GLY A 205 -11.53 -13.20 12.22
CA GLY A 205 -10.61 -13.68 11.17
C GLY A 205 -10.87 -15.13 10.69
N SER A 206 -10.05 -15.77 9.87
CA SER A 206 -9.99 -17.26 9.87
C SER A 206 -8.63 -17.68 9.38
N ASN A 207 -7.98 -18.60 10.10
CA ASN A 207 -6.92 -19.39 9.48
C ASN A 207 -7.63 -20.28 8.47
N THR A 208 -7.22 -20.21 7.21
CA THR A 208 -7.79 -21.03 6.15
C THR A 208 -6.69 -21.92 5.58
N TYR A 209 -7.06 -22.87 4.71
CA TYR A 209 -6.10 -23.67 3.98
C TYR A 209 -5.13 -22.82 3.12
N ALA A 210 -5.42 -21.55 2.89
CA ALA A 210 -4.60 -20.62 2.10
C ALA A 210 -3.68 -19.73 2.95
N GLY A 211 -3.76 -19.80 4.28
CA GLY A 211 -2.89 -18.99 5.14
C GLY A 211 -3.00 -19.32 6.63
N THR A 212 -1.85 -19.41 7.27
CA THR A 212 -1.72 -19.59 8.72
C THR A 212 -1.36 -18.27 9.37
N GLY A 213 -2.21 -17.80 10.28
CA GLY A 213 -1.97 -16.63 11.10
C GLY A 213 -1.68 -17.00 12.55
N ILE A 214 -0.84 -16.19 13.23
CA ILE A 214 -0.65 -16.32 14.68
C ILE A 214 -1.84 -15.63 15.36
N ARG A 215 -2.68 -16.42 16.04
CA ARG A 215 -3.75 -15.95 16.92
C ARG A 215 -3.31 -16.15 18.36
N GLY A 216 -3.09 -15.05 19.08
CA GLY A 216 -2.91 -15.08 20.54
C GLY A 216 -1.87 -16.07 21.02
N VAL A 217 -0.59 -15.72 20.87
CA VAL A 217 0.49 -16.30 21.67
C VAL A 217 1.35 -15.14 22.14
N CYS A 218 1.45 -14.95 23.47
CA CYS A 218 2.55 -14.20 24.05
C CYS A 218 3.85 -14.94 23.70
N TRP A 219 4.45 -14.60 22.56
CA TRP A 219 5.74 -15.16 22.17
C TRP A 219 6.83 -14.43 22.96
N ARG A 220 7.22 -14.98 24.12
CA ARG A 220 8.52 -14.68 24.72
C ARG A 220 9.56 -15.54 24.02
N SER A 221 10.34 -14.96 23.12
CA SER A 221 11.55 -15.62 22.61
C SER A 221 12.50 -15.83 23.79
N GLN A 222 13.00 -17.06 23.97
CA GLN A 222 14.14 -17.30 24.84
C GLN A 222 15.38 -16.55 24.31
#